data_AF-A0A496QZB2-F1
#
_entry.id   AF-A0A496QZB2-F1
#
_cell.length_a   1.000
_cell.length_b   1.000
_cell.length_c   1.000
_cell.angle_alpha   90.00
_cell.angle_beta   90.00
_cell.angle_gamma   90.00
#
_symmetry.space_group_name_H-M   'P 1'
#
loop_
_entity.id
_entity.type
_entity.pdbx_description
1 polymer ?
#
loop_
_entity_poly.entity_id
_entity_poly.type
_entity_poly.pdbx_seq_one_letter_code
_entity_poly.pdbx_strand_id
1 'polypeptide(L)'
;MLRLKSVIRSLFFISIVLILSISLSARESETNYDQKIVQVLEGYQKLMSVPLDSDVEDTAGHAWYICSQAINKGFLRFTVDPVSDSLLQGARFFAEPGKNITHIIVTTNLLDIWSVTPSTAFVILTGAFQDASNFFQDPPSWGESLSDTMERLFMRLDMYNVEARLIRDRLLPSGFLLSPYDSYILDSFEKDELASVILYLERFSLPVARGMYEARLGFEEDVTESDLRDFVNNLGTQLLEGRNAILPGSEDSVIYPLAVAVHTWLEFSPYLIARIHNRDRVDNPLSFDQILNLEPDYTETRRLLEASRTGDMPLMNHIAEETLKGFESR
;
A
#
# COMPACT_ATOMS: atom_id res chain seq x y z
N MET A 1 -28.72 3.04 -7.64
CA MET A 1 -29.83 2.57 -6.76
C MET A 1 -30.28 1.17 -7.22
N LEU A 2 -29.55 0.14 -6.81
CA LEU A 2 -29.95 -1.27 -6.87
C LEU A 2 -29.56 -1.86 -5.52
N ARG A 3 -30.57 -2.16 -4.71
CA ARG A 3 -30.43 -2.65 -3.34
C ARG A 3 -29.95 -4.10 -3.37
N LEU A 4 -28.67 -4.33 -3.13
CA LEU A 4 -28.17 -5.64 -2.72
C LEU A 4 -28.47 -5.84 -1.22
N LYS A 5 -29.76 -5.86 -0.86
CA LYS A 5 -30.20 -6.17 0.51
C LYS A 5 -30.19 -7.69 0.69
N SER A 6 -29.54 -8.15 1.76
CA SER A 6 -29.97 -9.32 2.55
C SER A 6 -29.72 -10.73 1.98
N VAL A 7 -28.49 -11.07 1.56
CA VAL A 7 -28.14 -12.50 1.34
C VAL A 7 -26.88 -12.98 2.10
N ILE A 8 -26.09 -12.09 2.72
CA ILE A 8 -24.93 -12.50 3.55
C ILE A 8 -25.39 -12.77 5.00
N ARG A 9 -26.29 -13.75 5.21
CA ARG A 9 -26.72 -14.18 6.55
C ARG A 9 -26.48 -15.67 6.85
N SER A 10 -25.57 -16.29 6.12
CA SER A 10 -25.04 -17.60 6.51
C SER A 10 -23.51 -17.54 6.46
N LEU A 11 -22.90 -17.05 7.55
CA LEU A 11 -21.52 -17.36 7.89
C LEU A 11 -21.47 -18.89 8.07
N PHE A 12 -21.17 -19.60 6.99
CA PHE A 12 -20.80 -21.00 7.07
C PHE A 12 -19.56 -21.08 7.96
N PHE A 13 -19.62 -21.92 8.99
CA PHE A 13 -18.44 -22.37 9.72
C PHE A 13 -17.53 -23.05 8.69
N ILE A 14 -16.52 -22.33 8.22
CA ILE A 14 -15.47 -22.85 7.36
C ILE A 14 -14.46 -23.53 8.29
N SER A 15 -14.46 -24.86 8.30
CA SER A 15 -13.35 -25.63 8.90
C SER A 15 -12.13 -25.47 7.99
N ILE A 16 -11.19 -24.62 8.38
CA ILE A 16 -9.92 -24.44 7.67
C ILE A 16 -9.09 -25.72 7.85
N VAL A 17 -9.07 -26.60 6.85
CA VAL A 17 -8.11 -27.70 6.77
C VAL A 17 -6.96 -27.24 5.89
N LEU A 18 -5.93 -26.66 6.49
CA LEU A 18 -4.76 -26.12 5.78
C LEU A 18 -3.89 -27.27 5.26
N ILE A 19 -3.72 -27.38 3.93
CA ILE A 19 -2.75 -28.30 3.32
C ILE A 19 -1.39 -27.59 3.28
N LEU A 20 -0.60 -27.73 4.35
CA LEU A 20 0.77 -27.23 4.46
C LEU A 20 1.69 -27.99 3.50
N SER A 21 2.46 -27.25 2.70
CA SER A 21 3.48 -27.81 1.81
C SER A 21 4.83 -27.72 2.48
N ILE A 22 5.35 -28.87 2.89
CA ILE A 22 6.65 -29.03 3.53
C ILE A 22 7.75 -28.63 2.54
N SER A 23 8.44 -27.52 2.79
CA SER A 23 9.77 -27.25 2.23
C SER A 23 10.78 -27.47 3.33
N LEU A 24 11.35 -28.68 3.38
CA LEU A 24 12.36 -29.08 4.34
C LEU A 24 13.62 -28.22 4.15
N SER A 25 13.80 -27.21 5.00
CA SER A 25 15.14 -26.75 5.37
C SER A 25 15.24 -26.86 6.89
N ALA A 26 16.00 -27.87 7.32
CA ALA A 26 16.17 -28.22 8.72
C ALA A 26 16.86 -27.08 9.47
N ARG A 27 16.11 -26.42 10.36
CA ARG A 27 16.64 -25.79 11.56
C ARG A 27 15.60 -25.98 12.66
N GLU A 28 15.96 -26.80 13.64
CA GLU A 28 15.18 -26.97 14.87
C GLU A 28 14.94 -25.61 15.50
N SER A 29 13.67 -25.20 15.55
CA SER A 29 13.19 -24.24 16.54
C SER A 29 12.13 -24.98 17.35
N GLU A 30 12.21 -24.94 18.69
CA GLU A 30 11.23 -25.55 19.61
C GLU A 30 9.79 -25.00 19.41
N THR A 31 9.60 -24.01 18.55
CA THR A 31 8.31 -23.43 18.18
C THR A 31 7.79 -24.02 16.87
N ASN A 32 6.61 -24.65 16.92
CA ASN A 32 5.88 -25.07 15.73
C ASN A 32 5.14 -23.87 15.09
N TYR A 33 5.82 -23.14 14.20
CA TYR A 33 5.25 -21.96 13.53
C TYR A 33 4.05 -22.27 12.63
N ASP A 34 3.96 -23.49 12.09
CA ASP A 34 2.78 -23.92 11.34
C ASP A 34 1.54 -23.94 12.24
N GLN A 35 1.68 -24.43 13.47
CA GLN A 35 0.60 -24.40 14.45
C GLN A 35 0.26 -22.96 14.89
N LYS A 36 1.26 -22.09 15.03
CA LYS A 36 1.01 -20.66 15.33
C LYS A 36 0.20 -19.99 14.21
N ILE A 37 0.52 -20.24 12.94
CA ILE A 37 -0.29 -19.71 11.82
C ILE A 37 -1.75 -20.15 11.97
N VAL A 38 -2.01 -21.43 12.24
CA VAL A 38 -3.39 -21.92 12.41
C VAL A 38 -4.10 -21.16 13.53
N GLN A 39 -3.46 -20.98 14.69
CA GLN A 39 -4.04 -20.24 15.82
C GLN A 39 -4.33 -18.78 15.48
N VAL A 40 -3.41 -18.12 14.76
CA VAL A 40 -3.59 -16.73 14.30
C VAL A 40 -4.78 -16.64 13.35
N LEU A 41 -4.89 -17.57 12.39
CA LEU A 41 -6.01 -17.60 11.43
C LEU A 41 -7.35 -17.92 12.09
N GLU A 42 -7.38 -18.81 13.08
CA GLU A 42 -8.58 -19.07 13.89
C GLU A 42 -9.00 -17.82 14.67
N GLY A 43 -8.04 -17.10 15.26
CA GLY A 43 -8.26 -15.81 15.92
C GLY A 43 -8.82 -14.76 14.95
N TYR A 44 -8.23 -14.65 13.77
CA TYR A 44 -8.67 -13.73 12.72
C TYR A 44 -10.09 -14.08 12.24
N GLN A 45 -10.37 -15.37 11.98
CA GLN A 45 -11.70 -15.85 11.59
C GLN A 45 -12.75 -15.54 12.67
N LYS A 46 -12.39 -15.67 13.95
CA LYS A 46 -13.26 -15.31 15.07
C LYS A 46 -13.50 -13.80 15.14
N LEU A 47 -12.50 -12.98 14.86
CA LEU A 47 -12.66 -11.52 14.76
C LEU A 47 -13.61 -11.15 13.62
N MET A 48 -13.47 -11.79 12.46
CA MET A 48 -14.34 -11.55 11.29
C MET A 48 -15.78 -12.01 11.48
N SER A 49 -16.03 -12.98 12.37
CA SER A 49 -17.39 -13.48 12.63
C SER A 49 -18.21 -12.59 13.58
N VAL A 50 -17.58 -11.61 14.23
CA VAL A 50 -18.28 -10.58 15.00
C VAL A 50 -19.13 -9.75 14.03
N PRO A 51 -20.45 -9.67 14.22
CA PRO A 51 -21.33 -8.90 13.34
C PRO A 51 -21.04 -7.40 13.49
N LEU A 52 -20.95 -6.71 12.36
CA LEU A 52 -20.92 -5.26 12.30
C LEU A 52 -22.34 -4.68 12.19
N ASP A 53 -22.47 -3.40 12.48
CA ASP A 53 -23.70 -2.65 12.23
C ASP A 53 -24.02 -2.63 10.72
N SER A 54 -25.31 -2.60 10.38
CA SER A 54 -25.78 -2.84 9.01
C SER A 54 -25.38 -1.78 7.98
N ASP A 55 -24.95 -0.62 8.45
CA ASP A 55 -24.49 0.54 7.70
C ASP A 55 -22.96 0.61 7.59
N VAL A 56 -22.23 -0.27 8.28
CA VAL A 56 -20.76 -0.38 8.19
C VAL A 56 -20.38 -1.33 7.06
N GLU A 57 -19.48 -0.86 6.20
CA GLU A 57 -18.94 -1.66 5.10
C GLU A 57 -17.81 -2.57 5.60
N ASP A 58 -18.00 -3.89 5.46
CA ASP A 58 -17.07 -4.91 5.95
C ASP A 58 -16.02 -5.31 4.91
N THR A 59 -15.15 -4.37 4.54
CA THR A 59 -14.10 -4.60 3.53
C THR A 59 -13.13 -5.69 3.96
N ALA A 60 -12.65 -5.66 5.22
CA ALA A 60 -11.76 -6.68 5.77
C ALA A 60 -12.42 -8.08 5.82
N GLY A 61 -13.71 -8.16 6.18
CA GLY A 61 -14.45 -9.42 6.15
C GLY A 61 -14.69 -9.94 4.73
N HIS A 62 -14.90 -9.06 3.74
CA HIS A 62 -15.00 -9.44 2.34
C HIS A 62 -13.68 -10.01 1.79
N ALA A 63 -12.55 -9.34 2.05
CA ALA A 63 -11.22 -9.82 1.67
C ALA A 63 -10.92 -11.19 2.29
N TRP A 64 -11.24 -11.35 3.58
CA TRP A 64 -11.11 -12.63 4.27
C TRP A 64 -12.01 -13.72 3.69
N TYR A 65 -13.25 -13.40 3.34
CA TYR A 65 -14.15 -14.35 2.70
C TYR A 65 -13.53 -14.91 1.41
N ILE A 66 -13.02 -14.05 0.53
CA ILE A 66 -12.35 -14.48 -0.71
C ILE A 66 -11.12 -15.35 -0.40
N CYS A 67 -10.25 -14.90 0.52
CA CYS A 67 -9.06 -15.64 0.90
C CYS A 67 -9.38 -17.02 1.51
N SER A 68 -10.38 -17.10 2.39
CA SER A 68 -10.81 -18.36 3.02
C SER A 68 -11.31 -19.37 1.98
N GLN A 69 -12.01 -18.92 0.94
CA GLN A 69 -12.42 -19.78 -0.17
C GLN A 69 -11.22 -20.26 -0.98
N ALA A 70 -10.24 -19.40 -1.25
CA ALA A 70 -9.02 -19.76 -1.94
C ALA A 70 -8.17 -20.77 -1.14
N ILE A 71 -8.10 -20.61 0.18
CA ILE A 71 -7.45 -21.56 1.10
C ILE A 71 -8.13 -22.92 1.03
N ASN A 72 -9.47 -22.97 1.17
CA ASN A 72 -10.22 -24.23 1.13
C ASN A 72 -10.10 -24.98 -0.20
N LYS A 73 -9.98 -24.24 -1.30
CA LYS A 73 -9.79 -24.80 -2.65
C LYS A 73 -8.32 -25.16 -2.94
N GLY A 74 -7.39 -24.83 -2.03
CA GLY A 74 -5.97 -25.11 -2.17
C GLY A 74 -5.21 -24.17 -3.11
N PHE A 75 -5.80 -23.02 -3.49
CA PHE A 75 -5.20 -22.00 -4.34
C PHE A 75 -4.34 -20.99 -3.57
N LEU A 76 -4.62 -20.81 -2.27
CA LEU A 76 -3.85 -19.95 -1.37
C LEU A 76 -3.23 -20.80 -0.25
N ARG A 77 -1.93 -20.66 -0.04
CA ARG A 77 -1.16 -21.34 1.03
C ARG A 77 -0.42 -20.32 1.88
N PHE A 78 0.06 -20.77 3.04
CA PHE A 78 0.94 -19.98 3.89
C PHE A 78 2.35 -20.52 3.84
N THR A 79 3.34 -19.64 3.96
CA THR A 79 4.76 -20.00 4.10
C THR A 79 5.39 -19.13 5.16
N VAL A 80 6.19 -19.75 6.04
CA VAL A 80 6.91 -19.03 7.10
C VAL A 80 8.27 -18.58 6.57
N ASP A 81 8.55 -17.27 6.66
CA ASP A 81 9.87 -16.71 6.40
C ASP A 81 10.62 -16.47 7.72
N PRO A 82 11.75 -17.17 7.97
CA PRO A 82 12.52 -17.02 9.19
C PRO A 82 13.49 -15.82 9.19
N VAL A 83 13.59 -15.04 8.10
CA VAL A 83 14.72 -14.11 7.87
C VAL A 83 14.34 -12.61 7.94
N SER A 84 13.07 -12.25 8.15
CA SER A 84 12.70 -10.84 8.15
C SER A 84 12.89 -10.16 9.51
N ASP A 85 13.69 -9.09 9.54
CA ASP A 85 13.91 -8.27 10.73
C ASP A 85 12.79 -7.24 10.96
N SER A 86 12.00 -6.87 9.93
CA SER A 86 10.96 -5.83 10.08
C SER A 86 9.56 -6.42 10.33
N LEU A 87 8.91 -5.90 11.36
CA LEU A 87 7.53 -6.27 11.73
C LEU A 87 6.54 -5.81 10.66
N LEU A 88 6.72 -4.61 10.10
CA LEU A 88 5.78 -4.02 9.15
C LEU A 88 5.81 -4.69 7.77
N GLN A 89 6.85 -5.49 7.50
CA GLN A 89 6.92 -6.40 6.37
C GLN A 89 6.52 -7.83 6.76
N GLY A 90 5.80 -7.97 7.88
CA GLY A 90 5.57 -9.22 8.57
C GLY A 90 4.68 -10.20 7.80
N ALA A 91 3.86 -9.72 6.86
CA ALA A 91 3.11 -10.53 5.92
C ALA A 91 3.06 -9.89 4.54
N ARG A 92 3.09 -10.72 3.49
CA ARG A 92 2.86 -10.26 2.11
C ARG A 92 2.23 -11.36 1.27
N PHE A 93 1.40 -10.96 0.32
CA PHE A 93 0.92 -11.86 -0.71
C PHE A 93 1.98 -12.01 -1.82
N PHE A 94 2.03 -13.21 -2.40
CA PHE A 94 2.92 -13.54 -3.51
C PHE A 94 2.21 -14.50 -4.48
N ALA A 95 2.09 -14.05 -5.73
CA ALA A 95 1.66 -14.87 -6.85
C ALA A 95 2.78 -14.92 -7.89
N GLU A 96 3.06 -16.11 -8.41
CA GLU A 96 4.00 -16.28 -9.52
C GLU A 96 3.21 -16.42 -10.83
N PRO A 97 3.55 -15.64 -11.88
CA PRO A 97 2.89 -15.75 -13.17
C PRO A 97 2.89 -17.18 -13.70
N GLY A 98 1.72 -17.71 -14.04
CA GLY A 98 1.55 -19.06 -14.58
C GLY A 98 1.50 -20.19 -13.53
N LYS A 99 1.60 -19.90 -12.23
CA LYS A 99 1.36 -20.88 -11.16
C LYS A 99 -0.06 -20.76 -10.60
N ASN A 100 -0.72 -21.90 -10.41
CA ASN A 100 -2.08 -21.97 -9.84
C ASN A 100 -2.10 -21.85 -8.31
N ILE A 101 -0.94 -21.90 -7.65
CA ILE A 101 -0.83 -21.83 -6.19
C ILE A 101 -0.10 -20.53 -5.83
N THR A 102 -0.74 -19.75 -4.98
CA THR A 102 -0.26 -18.48 -4.45
C THR A 102 0.01 -18.60 -2.96
N HIS A 103 0.78 -17.68 -2.41
CA HIS A 103 1.26 -17.76 -1.03
C HIS A 103 1.03 -16.44 -0.30
N ILE A 104 0.58 -16.52 0.95
CA ILE A 104 0.86 -15.47 1.94
C ILE A 104 2.12 -15.90 2.68
N ILE A 105 3.18 -15.10 2.53
CA ILE A 105 4.43 -15.27 3.23
C ILE A 105 4.30 -14.51 4.55
N VAL A 106 4.49 -15.20 5.67
CA VAL A 106 4.39 -14.64 7.03
C VAL A 106 5.72 -14.84 7.75
N THR A 107 6.20 -13.80 8.40
CA THR A 107 7.48 -13.83 9.11
C THR A 107 7.32 -14.44 10.50
N THR A 108 8.38 -15.07 11.02
CA THR A 108 8.39 -15.55 12.42
C THR A 108 8.14 -14.42 13.42
N ASN A 109 8.67 -13.22 13.14
CA ASN A 109 8.48 -12.03 13.99
C ASN A 109 7.00 -11.63 14.11
N LEU A 110 6.23 -11.69 13.01
CA LEU A 110 4.79 -11.41 13.05
C LEU A 110 4.03 -12.47 13.88
N LEU A 111 4.42 -13.74 13.76
CA LEU A 111 3.79 -14.82 14.51
C LEU A 111 4.11 -14.75 16.01
N ASP A 112 5.31 -14.30 16.36
CA ASP A 112 5.73 -14.13 17.74
C ASP A 112 5.06 -12.92 18.39
N ILE A 113 4.89 -11.82 17.67
CA ILE A 113 4.21 -10.65 18.23
C ILE A 113 2.72 -10.87 18.46
N TRP A 114 2.07 -11.79 17.73
CA TRP A 114 0.64 -12.06 17.90
C TRP A 114 0.26 -12.40 19.36
N SER A 115 1.17 -13.03 20.11
CA SER A 115 0.92 -13.35 21.53
C SER A 115 1.03 -12.13 22.47
N VAL A 116 1.63 -11.04 22.00
CA VAL A 116 1.90 -9.80 22.77
C VAL A 116 0.98 -8.67 22.32
N THR A 117 0.92 -8.43 21.01
CA THR A 117 0.12 -7.40 20.35
C THR A 117 -0.65 -8.03 19.17
N PRO A 118 -1.75 -8.77 19.46
CA PRO A 118 -2.52 -9.43 18.42
C PRO A 118 -3.14 -8.46 17.40
N SER A 119 -3.40 -7.20 17.80
CA SER A 119 -3.93 -6.16 16.91
C SER A 119 -3.05 -5.97 15.68
N THR A 120 -1.75 -5.71 15.88
CA THR A 120 -0.79 -5.46 14.81
C THR A 120 -0.62 -6.66 13.89
N ALA A 121 -0.62 -7.87 14.47
CA ALA A 121 -0.62 -9.09 13.66
C ALA A 121 -1.85 -9.20 12.76
N PHE A 122 -3.03 -8.85 13.27
CA PHE A 122 -4.26 -8.83 12.47
C PHE A 122 -4.26 -7.72 11.42
N VAL A 123 -3.80 -6.52 11.75
CA VAL A 123 -3.68 -5.39 10.80
C VAL A 123 -2.78 -5.77 9.62
N ILE A 124 -1.57 -6.25 9.88
CA ILE A 124 -0.62 -6.62 8.83
C ILE A 124 -1.12 -7.79 7.98
N LEU A 125 -1.79 -8.77 8.61
CA LEU A 125 -2.42 -9.86 7.87
C LEU A 125 -3.59 -9.38 7.00
N THR A 126 -4.37 -8.41 7.45
CA THR A 126 -5.43 -7.79 6.66
C THR A 126 -4.87 -7.15 5.39
N GLY A 127 -3.72 -6.48 5.46
CA GLY A 127 -3.05 -5.96 4.26
C GLY A 127 -2.73 -7.07 3.25
N ALA A 128 -2.16 -8.19 3.70
CA ALA A 128 -1.88 -9.34 2.85
C ALA A 128 -3.15 -10.02 2.31
N PHE A 129 -4.24 -10.07 3.08
CA PHE A 129 -5.52 -10.59 2.61
C PHE A 129 -6.18 -9.67 1.58
N GLN A 130 -6.05 -8.35 1.73
CA GLN A 130 -6.56 -7.40 0.75
C GLN A 130 -5.82 -7.55 -0.58
N ASP A 131 -4.50 -7.66 -0.56
CA ASP A 131 -3.70 -7.88 -1.76
C ASP A 131 -4.05 -9.21 -2.47
N ALA A 132 -4.17 -10.30 -1.70
CA ALA A 132 -4.62 -11.59 -2.22
C ALA A 132 -6.05 -11.53 -2.77
N SER A 133 -6.96 -10.82 -2.09
CA SER A 133 -8.34 -10.62 -2.51
C SER A 133 -8.42 -9.90 -3.85
N ASN A 134 -7.61 -8.85 -4.06
CA ASN A 134 -7.52 -8.12 -5.32
C ASN A 134 -7.06 -9.04 -6.46
N PHE A 135 -6.04 -9.87 -6.21
CA PHE A 135 -5.61 -10.87 -7.18
C PHE A 135 -6.70 -11.87 -7.54
N PHE A 136 -7.43 -12.44 -6.56
CA PHE A 136 -8.45 -13.45 -6.86
C PHE A 136 -9.71 -12.89 -7.55
N GLN A 137 -9.94 -11.58 -7.46
CA GLN A 137 -11.04 -10.91 -8.16
C GLN A 137 -10.68 -10.58 -9.61
N ASP A 138 -9.47 -10.04 -9.85
CA ASP A 138 -9.00 -9.66 -11.18
C ASP A 138 -7.46 -9.83 -11.31
N PRO A 139 -6.97 -11.05 -11.59
CA PRO A 139 -5.53 -11.32 -11.68
C PRO A 139 -4.79 -10.49 -12.74
N PRO A 140 -5.34 -10.28 -13.96
CA PRO A 140 -4.72 -9.39 -14.94
C PRO A 140 -4.52 -7.96 -14.44
N SER A 141 -5.58 -7.34 -13.91
CA SER A 141 -5.52 -5.96 -13.40
C SER A 141 -4.56 -5.83 -12.22
N TRP A 142 -4.54 -6.81 -11.32
CA TRP A 142 -3.57 -6.88 -10.22
C TRP A 142 -2.13 -6.90 -10.74
N GLY A 143 -1.84 -7.73 -11.75
CA GLY A 143 -0.51 -7.84 -12.34
C GLY A 143 -0.05 -6.56 -13.03
N GLU A 144 -0.94 -5.89 -13.76
CA GLU A 144 -0.68 -4.59 -14.38
C GLU A 144 -0.39 -3.51 -13.32
N SER A 145 -1.19 -3.48 -12.26
CA SER A 145 -1.06 -2.49 -11.16
C SER A 145 0.26 -2.62 -10.41
N LEU A 146 0.85 -3.82 -10.32
CA LEU A 146 2.19 -3.98 -9.72
C LEU A 146 3.31 -3.34 -10.54
N SER A 147 3.11 -3.20 -11.86
CA SER A 147 4.12 -2.65 -12.77
C SER A 147 4.09 -1.13 -12.86
N ASP A 148 2.97 -0.50 -12.52
CA ASP A 148 2.79 0.95 -12.50
C ASP A 148 2.95 1.49 -11.06
N THR A 149 3.85 2.46 -10.86
CA THR A 149 4.13 2.99 -9.51
C THR A 149 2.93 3.74 -8.92
N MET A 150 2.14 4.41 -9.74
CA MET A 150 0.97 5.17 -9.30
C MET A 150 -0.16 4.21 -8.90
N GLU A 151 -0.47 3.22 -9.74
CA GLU A 151 -1.47 2.20 -9.41
C GLU A 151 -1.07 1.40 -8.17
N ARG A 152 0.21 1.02 -8.03
CA ARG A 152 0.73 0.37 -6.83
C ARG A 152 0.56 1.24 -5.57
N LEU A 153 0.76 2.55 -5.68
CA LEU A 153 0.53 3.48 -4.56
C LEU A 153 -0.96 3.52 -4.16
N PHE A 154 -1.88 3.54 -5.13
CA PHE A 154 -3.30 3.51 -4.85
C PHE A 154 -3.78 2.17 -4.29
N MET A 155 -3.18 1.05 -4.72
CA MET A 155 -3.37 -0.25 -4.05
C MET A 155 -2.93 -0.20 -2.59
N ARG A 156 -1.79 0.44 -2.28
CA ARG A 156 -1.33 0.63 -0.89
C ARG A 156 -2.29 1.52 -0.10
N LEU A 157 -2.79 2.60 -0.70
CA LEU A 157 -3.78 3.47 -0.07
C LEU A 157 -5.08 2.71 0.28
N ASP A 158 -5.58 1.89 -0.64
CA ASP A 158 -6.74 1.03 -0.39
C ASP A 158 -6.46 0.01 0.72
N MET A 159 -5.28 -0.61 0.71
CA MET A 159 -4.83 -1.51 1.77
C MET A 159 -4.86 -0.83 3.15
N TYR A 160 -4.29 0.38 3.29
CA TYR A 160 -4.33 1.14 4.54
C TYR A 160 -5.76 1.56 4.92
N ASN A 161 -6.65 1.79 3.94
CA ASN A 161 -8.06 2.05 4.21
C ASN A 161 -8.75 0.85 4.86
N VAL A 162 -8.51 -0.35 4.33
CA VAL A 162 -9.04 -1.61 4.87
C VAL A 162 -8.46 -1.89 6.26
N GLU A 163 -7.16 -1.64 6.46
CA GLU A 163 -6.49 -1.75 7.76
C GLU A 163 -7.09 -0.78 8.79
N ALA A 164 -7.27 0.49 8.44
CA ALA A 164 -7.88 1.48 9.33
C ALA A 164 -9.31 1.10 9.73
N ARG A 165 -10.11 0.59 8.78
CA ARG A 165 -11.47 0.12 9.06
C ARG A 165 -11.49 -1.13 9.92
N LEU A 166 -10.57 -2.07 9.72
CA LEU A 166 -10.40 -3.21 10.63
C LEU A 166 -10.15 -2.72 12.06
N ILE A 167 -9.26 -1.73 12.23
CA ILE A 167 -8.91 -1.18 13.54
C ILE A 167 -10.15 -0.53 14.18
N ARG A 168 -10.79 0.39 13.47
CA ARG A 168 -11.94 1.17 13.94
C ARG A 168 -13.16 0.30 14.24
N ASP A 169 -13.51 -0.60 13.32
CA ASP A 169 -14.81 -1.27 13.32
C ASP A 169 -14.77 -2.64 14.01
N ARG A 170 -13.58 -3.26 14.12
CA ARG A 170 -13.45 -4.62 14.68
C ARG A 170 -12.52 -4.68 15.89
N LEU A 171 -11.30 -4.15 15.79
CA LEU A 171 -10.30 -4.29 16.87
C LEU A 171 -10.65 -3.46 18.10
N LEU A 172 -10.92 -2.16 17.92
CA LEU A 172 -11.27 -1.28 19.04
C LEU A 172 -12.56 -1.74 19.77
N PRO A 173 -13.68 -2.05 19.08
CA PRO A 173 -14.89 -2.53 19.76
C PRO A 173 -14.72 -3.89 20.44
N SER A 174 -13.79 -4.72 19.96
CA SER A 174 -13.45 -6.02 20.57
C SER A 174 -12.48 -5.89 21.77
N GLY A 175 -12.06 -4.68 22.12
CA GLY A 175 -11.22 -4.41 23.29
C GLY A 175 -9.73 -4.71 23.09
N PHE A 176 -9.24 -4.74 21.86
CA PHE A 176 -7.81 -4.87 21.60
C PHE A 176 -7.07 -3.57 21.99
N LEU A 177 -5.89 -3.72 22.59
CA LEU A 177 -4.96 -2.61 22.78
C LEU A 177 -4.23 -2.35 21.46
N LEU A 178 -4.27 -1.10 21.00
CA LEU A 178 -3.59 -0.68 19.78
C LEU A 178 -2.10 -0.44 20.04
N SER A 179 -1.26 -0.88 19.11
CA SER A 179 0.15 -0.49 19.09
C SER A 179 0.32 0.95 18.57
N PRO A 180 1.53 1.53 18.66
CA PRO A 180 1.83 2.80 18.00
C PRO A 180 1.55 2.78 16.49
N TYR A 181 1.83 1.66 15.81
CA TYR A 181 1.54 1.47 14.39
C TYR A 181 0.04 1.48 14.11
N ASP A 182 -0.74 0.67 14.84
CA ASP A 182 -2.19 0.58 14.63
C ASP A 182 -2.85 1.95 14.89
N SER A 183 -2.41 2.63 15.96
CA SER A 183 -2.91 3.95 16.33
C SER A 183 -2.57 4.99 15.27
N TYR A 184 -1.37 4.93 14.68
CA TYR A 184 -0.94 5.84 13.63
C TYR A 184 -1.77 5.70 12.35
N ILE A 185 -2.07 4.46 11.93
CA ILE A 185 -2.94 4.21 10.77
C ILE A 185 -4.34 4.79 11.01
N LEU A 186 -4.94 4.49 12.15
CA LEU A 186 -6.27 4.98 12.49
C LEU A 186 -6.30 6.50 12.55
N ASP A 187 -5.32 7.11 13.21
CA ASP A 187 -5.23 8.56 13.35
C ASP A 187 -5.12 9.25 11.99
N SER A 188 -4.28 8.74 11.08
CA SER A 188 -4.15 9.29 9.73
C SER A 188 -5.45 9.11 8.93
N PHE A 189 -6.11 7.96 9.04
CA PHE A 189 -7.40 7.74 8.41
C PHE A 189 -8.46 8.77 8.88
N GLU A 190 -8.53 9.04 10.18
CA GLU A 190 -9.53 9.94 10.75
C GLU A 190 -9.22 11.44 10.59
N LYS A 191 -7.93 11.81 10.55
CA LYS A 191 -7.51 13.22 10.57
C LYS A 191 -7.15 13.78 9.20
N ASP A 192 -6.61 12.95 8.31
CA ASP A 192 -6.06 13.40 7.03
C ASP A 192 -6.27 12.43 5.87
N GLU A 193 -7.27 11.55 5.96
CA GLU A 193 -7.62 10.60 4.90
C GLU A 193 -6.43 9.73 4.43
N LEU A 194 -5.58 9.29 5.37
CA LEU A 194 -4.37 8.49 5.15
C LEU A 194 -3.19 9.25 4.52
N ALA A 195 -3.24 10.58 4.42
CA ALA A 195 -2.15 11.36 3.84
C ALA A 195 -0.85 11.20 4.65
N SER A 196 -0.90 11.20 5.98
CA SER A 196 0.29 10.98 6.82
C SER A 196 0.84 9.56 6.68
N VAL A 197 -0.01 8.55 6.63
CA VAL A 197 0.42 7.16 6.38
C VAL A 197 1.17 7.04 5.06
N ILE A 198 0.62 7.59 3.97
CA ILE A 198 1.28 7.57 2.66
C ILE A 198 2.59 8.38 2.68
N LEU A 199 2.62 9.50 3.39
CA LEU A 199 3.81 10.34 3.53
C LEU A 199 4.96 9.60 4.19
N TYR A 200 4.71 8.96 5.33
CA TYR A 200 5.77 8.40 6.16
C TYR A 200 6.08 6.92 5.88
N LEU A 201 5.09 6.12 5.46
CA LEU A 201 5.29 4.70 5.16
C LEU A 201 5.65 4.45 3.70
N GLU A 202 5.02 5.18 2.76
CA GLU A 202 5.25 4.98 1.32
C GLU A 202 6.23 6.01 0.74
N ARG A 203 6.54 7.09 1.48
CA ARG A 203 7.37 8.22 1.03
C ARG A 203 6.84 8.88 -0.25
N PHE A 204 5.51 8.95 -0.33
CA PHE A 204 4.81 9.67 -1.39
C PHE A 204 3.91 10.75 -0.78
N SER A 205 3.66 11.81 -1.55
CA SER A 205 2.72 12.86 -1.20
C SER A 205 1.37 12.52 -1.82
N LEU A 206 0.41 12.11 -0.99
CA LEU A 206 -0.92 11.76 -1.46
C LEU A 206 -1.61 12.92 -2.23
N PRO A 207 -1.50 14.19 -1.82
CA PRO A 207 -2.04 15.31 -2.61
C PRO A 207 -1.42 15.42 -4.01
N VAL A 208 -0.10 15.28 -4.14
CA VAL A 208 0.57 15.33 -5.45
C VAL A 208 0.18 14.12 -6.30
N ALA A 209 0.15 12.93 -5.70
CA ALA A 209 -0.23 11.69 -6.38
C ALA A 209 -1.67 11.76 -6.91
N ARG A 210 -2.64 12.20 -6.09
CA ARG A 210 -4.04 12.39 -6.49
C ARG A 210 -4.16 13.43 -7.62
N GLY A 211 -3.51 14.58 -7.49
CA GLY A 211 -3.54 15.60 -8.54
C GLY A 211 -3.00 15.09 -9.88
N MET A 212 -1.88 14.35 -9.87
CA MET A 212 -1.31 13.74 -11.08
C MET A 212 -2.24 12.66 -11.67
N TYR A 213 -2.88 11.86 -10.83
CA TYR A 213 -3.82 10.83 -11.26
C TYR A 213 -5.09 11.43 -11.87
N GLU A 214 -5.67 12.44 -11.24
CA GLU A 214 -6.85 13.15 -11.75
C GLU A 214 -6.54 13.86 -13.07
N ALA A 215 -5.37 14.49 -13.18
CA ALA A 215 -4.93 15.11 -14.43
C ALA A 215 -4.76 14.07 -15.56
N ARG A 216 -4.25 12.87 -15.23
CA ARG A 216 -4.18 11.74 -16.17
C ARG A 216 -5.59 11.37 -16.66
N LEU A 217 -6.52 11.13 -15.76
CA LEU A 217 -7.88 10.74 -16.11
C LEU A 217 -8.56 11.78 -16.99
N GLY A 218 -8.44 13.06 -16.63
CA GLY A 218 -8.97 14.15 -17.44
C GLY A 218 -8.40 14.18 -18.86
N PHE A 219 -7.11 13.87 -19.04
CA PHE A 219 -6.47 13.80 -20.35
C PHE A 219 -6.92 12.62 -21.22
N GLU A 220 -7.32 11.51 -20.60
CA GLU A 220 -7.89 10.37 -21.33
C GLU A 220 -9.34 10.62 -21.76
N GLU A 221 -10.04 11.53 -21.09
CA GLU A 221 -11.40 11.93 -21.43
C GLU A 221 -11.40 13.08 -22.45
N ASP A 222 -11.16 14.31 -21.99
CA ASP A 222 -11.53 15.52 -22.73
C ASP A 222 -10.49 16.66 -22.65
N VAL A 223 -9.47 16.54 -21.80
CA VAL A 223 -8.48 17.60 -21.53
C VAL A 223 -7.42 17.67 -22.63
N THR A 224 -7.00 18.89 -23.01
CA THR A 224 -6.02 19.06 -24.08
C THR A 224 -4.60 18.72 -23.64
N GLU A 225 -3.73 18.42 -24.61
CA GLU A 225 -2.29 18.23 -24.37
C GLU A 225 -1.63 19.44 -23.70
N SER A 226 -2.09 20.65 -24.01
CA SER A 226 -1.58 21.89 -23.41
C SER A 226 -1.97 21.97 -21.93
N ASP A 227 -3.22 21.67 -21.60
CA ASP A 227 -3.72 21.77 -20.23
C ASP A 227 -2.99 20.79 -19.29
N LEU A 228 -2.78 19.54 -19.73
CA LEU A 228 -2.03 18.56 -18.95
C LEU A 228 -0.56 19.01 -18.78
N ARG A 229 0.05 19.52 -19.84
CA ARG A 229 1.44 20.05 -19.80
C ARG A 229 1.57 21.20 -18.81
N ASP A 230 0.65 22.16 -18.89
CA ASP A 230 0.61 23.33 -18.03
C ASP A 230 0.40 22.92 -16.57
N PHE A 231 -0.48 21.96 -16.30
CA PHE A 231 -0.64 21.39 -14.95
C PHE A 231 0.67 20.83 -14.40
N VAL A 232 1.34 19.95 -15.16
CA VAL A 232 2.59 19.30 -14.71
C VAL A 232 3.68 20.34 -14.45
N ASN A 233 3.86 21.30 -15.35
CA ASN A 233 4.88 22.36 -15.23
C ASN A 233 4.59 23.32 -14.08
N ASN A 234 3.33 23.74 -13.92
CA ASN A 234 2.92 24.63 -12.84
C ASN A 234 3.12 23.96 -11.48
N LEU A 235 2.73 22.69 -11.34
CA LEU A 235 2.94 21.94 -10.11
C LEU A 235 4.44 21.80 -9.78
N GLY A 236 5.28 21.50 -10.78
CA GLY A 236 6.73 21.43 -10.60
C GLY A 236 7.33 22.77 -10.16
N THR A 237 6.89 23.86 -10.77
CA THR A 237 7.32 25.22 -10.42
C THR A 237 6.92 25.59 -8.99
N GLN A 238 5.68 25.30 -8.59
CA GLN A 238 5.20 25.56 -7.23
C GLN A 238 6.00 24.77 -6.18
N LEU A 239 6.32 23.50 -6.46
CA LEU A 239 7.15 22.69 -5.58
C LEU A 239 8.57 23.24 -5.47
N LEU A 240 9.16 23.69 -6.58
CA LEU A 240 10.48 24.31 -6.59
C LEU A 240 10.50 25.63 -5.80
N GLU A 241 9.51 26.49 -6.01
CA GLU A 241 9.35 27.74 -5.27
C GLU A 241 9.19 27.49 -3.77
N GLY A 242 8.30 26.55 -3.40
CA GLY A 242 8.13 26.14 -2.01
C GLY A 242 9.46 25.67 -1.40
N ARG A 243 10.26 24.92 -2.17
CA ARG A 243 11.50 24.33 -1.66
C ARG A 243 12.59 25.37 -1.48
N ASN A 244 12.65 26.34 -2.38
CA ASN A 244 13.55 27.48 -2.31
C ASN A 244 13.17 28.48 -1.21
N ALA A 245 11.90 28.49 -0.78
CA ALA A 245 11.42 29.31 0.33
C ALA A 245 11.81 28.76 1.71
N ILE A 246 12.23 27.49 1.81
CA ILE A 246 12.70 26.90 3.06
C ILE A 246 14.04 27.52 3.47
N LEU A 247 14.07 28.12 4.67
CA LEU A 247 15.27 28.75 5.20
C LEU A 247 16.31 27.70 5.63
N PRO A 248 17.62 28.00 5.49
CA PRO A 248 18.67 27.16 6.05
C PRO A 248 18.45 26.93 7.55
N GLY A 249 18.53 25.67 7.99
CA GLY A 249 18.31 25.30 9.40
C GLY A 249 16.85 25.19 9.82
N SER A 250 15.90 25.19 8.87
CA SER A 250 14.50 24.84 9.15
C SER A 250 14.38 23.43 9.74
N GLU A 251 13.33 23.20 10.52
CA GLU A 251 13.05 21.90 11.11
C GLU A 251 12.69 20.84 10.07
N ASP A 252 13.01 19.58 10.38
CA ASP A 252 12.70 18.42 9.54
C ASP A 252 11.19 18.30 9.25
N SER A 253 10.34 18.70 10.20
CA SER A 253 8.88 18.76 10.06
C SER A 253 8.40 19.68 8.92
N VAL A 254 9.22 20.67 8.55
CA VAL A 254 8.96 21.60 7.45
C VAL A 254 9.59 21.10 6.15
N ILE A 255 10.79 20.54 6.22
CA ILE A 255 11.55 20.09 5.05
C ILE A 255 10.95 18.81 4.46
N TYR A 256 10.65 17.84 5.31
CA TYR A 256 10.32 16.48 4.90
C TYR A 256 9.05 16.38 4.02
N PRO A 257 7.90 16.98 4.38
CA PRO A 257 6.70 16.87 3.54
C PRO A 257 6.92 17.39 2.12
N LEU A 258 7.70 18.47 2.00
CA LEU A 258 8.00 19.06 0.71
C LEU A 258 9.02 18.24 -0.09
N ALA A 259 10.06 17.70 0.56
CA ALA A 259 11.00 16.79 -0.07
C ALA A 259 10.29 15.55 -0.65
N VAL A 260 9.33 15.00 0.10
CA VAL A 260 8.48 13.88 -0.36
C VAL A 260 7.56 14.31 -1.51
N ALA A 261 6.99 15.52 -1.48
CA ALA A 261 6.19 16.05 -2.59
C ALA A 261 7.01 16.22 -3.88
N VAL A 262 8.23 16.74 -3.77
CA VAL A 262 9.19 16.83 -4.88
C VAL A 262 9.54 15.44 -5.42
N HIS A 263 9.82 14.47 -4.53
CA HIS A 263 10.06 13.10 -4.93
C HIS A 263 8.87 12.52 -5.72
N THR A 264 7.66 12.70 -5.21
CA THR A 264 6.42 12.22 -5.84
C THR A 264 6.22 12.80 -7.23
N TRP A 265 6.41 14.11 -7.39
CA TRP A 265 6.34 14.75 -8.70
C TRP A 265 7.36 14.16 -9.67
N LEU A 266 8.62 13.99 -9.23
CA LEU A 266 9.70 13.45 -10.05
C LEU A 266 9.49 12.00 -10.49
N GLU A 267 8.80 11.19 -9.68
CA GLU A 267 8.45 9.81 -10.00
C GLU A 267 7.28 9.73 -11.00
N PHE A 268 6.28 10.61 -10.92
CA PHE A 268 5.06 10.52 -11.72
C PHE A 268 5.04 11.40 -12.98
N SER A 269 5.69 12.56 -12.96
CA SER A 269 5.70 13.48 -14.09
C SER A 269 6.26 12.89 -15.40
N PRO A 270 7.29 12.00 -15.41
CA PRO A 270 7.80 11.42 -16.66
C PRO A 270 6.74 10.67 -17.45
N TYR A 271 5.88 9.92 -16.76
CA TYR A 271 4.83 9.15 -17.39
C TYR A 271 3.81 10.07 -18.07
N LEU A 272 3.35 11.12 -17.38
CA LEU A 272 2.38 12.08 -17.93
C LEU A 272 2.92 12.83 -19.13
N ILE A 273 4.16 13.33 -19.03
CA ILE A 273 4.82 14.02 -20.14
C ILE A 273 5.02 13.05 -21.32
N ALA A 274 5.43 11.81 -21.08
CA ALA A 274 5.51 10.81 -22.15
C ALA A 274 4.14 10.50 -22.76
N ARG A 275 3.09 10.46 -21.95
CA ARG A 275 1.71 10.19 -22.41
C ARG A 275 1.20 11.29 -23.34
N ILE A 276 1.49 12.56 -23.06
CA ILE A 276 1.17 13.69 -23.96
C ILE A 276 1.70 13.45 -25.38
N HIS A 277 2.98 13.06 -25.50
CA HIS A 277 3.62 12.90 -26.81
C HIS A 277 3.31 11.58 -27.52
N ASN A 278 3.03 10.54 -26.73
CA ASN A 278 2.90 9.17 -27.24
C ASN A 278 1.46 8.65 -27.25
N ARG A 279 0.46 9.44 -26.85
CA ARG A 279 -0.95 9.01 -26.82
C ARG A 279 -1.38 8.32 -28.11
N ASP A 280 -1.06 8.94 -29.25
CA ASP A 280 -1.46 8.48 -30.59
C ASP A 280 -0.30 7.79 -31.35
N ARG A 281 0.86 7.59 -30.71
CA ARG A 281 2.08 7.04 -31.33
C ARG A 281 2.37 5.61 -30.85
N VAL A 282 1.43 4.70 -31.08
CA VAL A 282 1.54 3.31 -30.61
C VAL A 282 2.67 2.54 -31.31
N ASP A 283 2.81 2.69 -32.63
CA ASP A 283 3.77 1.91 -33.43
C ASP A 283 5.20 2.46 -33.40
N ASN A 284 5.37 3.73 -33.04
CA ASN A 284 6.68 4.41 -33.00
C ASN A 284 6.69 5.49 -31.91
N PRO A 285 6.65 5.11 -30.62
CA PRO A 285 6.68 6.06 -29.52
C PRO A 285 8.02 6.78 -29.47
N LEU A 286 8.00 8.07 -29.13
CA LEU A 286 9.21 8.81 -28.81
C LEU A 286 9.85 8.25 -27.53
N SER A 287 11.18 8.14 -27.54
CA SER A 287 11.94 7.87 -26.32
C SER A 287 11.83 9.06 -25.35
N PHE A 288 12.04 8.81 -24.06
CA PHE A 288 11.99 9.88 -23.08
C PHE A 288 13.02 10.98 -23.34
N ASP A 289 14.24 10.63 -23.80
CA ASP A 289 15.24 11.62 -24.20
C ASP A 289 14.78 12.50 -25.38
N GLN A 290 14.07 11.92 -26.35
CA GLN A 290 13.49 12.70 -27.44
C GLN A 290 12.41 13.65 -26.92
N ILE A 291 11.59 13.19 -25.98
CA ILE A 291 10.54 14.02 -25.36
C ILE A 291 11.14 15.17 -24.55
N LEU A 292 12.21 14.94 -23.78
CA LEU A 292 12.89 16.01 -23.03
C LEU A 292 13.39 17.14 -23.96
N ASN A 293 13.88 16.80 -25.16
CA ASN A 293 14.28 17.80 -26.15
C ASN A 293 13.10 18.63 -26.70
N LEU A 294 11.87 18.12 -26.61
CA LEU A 294 10.65 18.81 -27.00
C LEU A 294 10.01 19.60 -25.85
N GLU A 295 10.47 19.40 -24.61
CA GLU A 295 9.88 19.94 -23.39
C GLU A 295 10.93 20.69 -22.55
N PRO A 296 11.45 21.84 -23.01
CA PRO A 296 12.54 22.54 -22.35
C PRO A 296 12.18 23.03 -20.93
N ASP A 297 10.96 23.54 -20.74
CA ASP A 297 10.51 24.07 -19.44
C ASP A 297 10.37 22.96 -18.40
N TYR A 298 9.79 21.84 -18.79
CA TYR A 298 9.72 20.63 -17.97
C TYR A 298 11.11 20.12 -17.64
N THR A 299 12.01 20.06 -18.62
CA THR A 299 13.39 19.56 -18.46
C THR A 299 14.15 20.40 -17.45
N GLU A 300 14.08 21.73 -17.55
CA GLU A 300 14.77 22.61 -16.59
C GLU A 300 14.18 22.50 -15.19
N THR A 301 12.86 22.50 -15.06
CA THR A 301 12.17 22.33 -13.77
C THR A 301 12.55 21.00 -13.13
N ARG A 302 12.51 19.91 -13.91
CA ARG A 302 12.92 18.59 -13.47
C ARG A 302 14.36 18.57 -12.99
N ARG A 303 15.30 19.15 -13.75
CA ARG A 303 16.72 19.20 -13.39
C ARG A 303 16.95 19.90 -12.05
N LEU A 304 16.25 21.02 -11.80
CA LEU A 304 16.33 21.76 -10.54
C LEU A 304 15.76 20.96 -9.37
N LEU A 305 14.60 20.33 -9.56
CA LEU A 305 13.98 19.48 -8.55
C LEU A 305 14.79 18.20 -8.26
N GLU A 306 15.41 17.58 -9.27
CA GLU A 306 16.30 16.43 -9.08
C GLU A 306 17.50 16.80 -8.21
N ALA A 307 18.10 17.97 -8.45
CA ALA A 307 19.20 18.47 -7.62
C ALA A 307 18.77 18.66 -6.15
N SER A 308 17.56 19.19 -5.92
CA SER A 308 16.99 19.29 -4.56
C SER A 308 16.77 17.92 -3.94
N ARG A 309 16.12 16.99 -4.66
CA ARG A 309 15.84 15.63 -4.18
C ARG A 309 17.12 14.90 -3.78
N THR A 310 18.21 15.05 -4.53
CA THR A 310 19.51 14.45 -4.18
C THR A 310 20.02 14.98 -2.84
N GLY A 311 19.86 16.28 -2.57
CA GLY A 311 20.22 16.88 -1.29
C GLY A 311 19.34 16.42 -0.13
N ASP A 312 18.04 16.21 -0.37
CA ASP A 312 17.07 15.85 0.67
C ASP A 312 16.98 14.34 0.94
N MET A 313 17.52 13.50 0.05
CA MET A 313 17.45 12.03 0.16
C MET A 313 18.00 11.46 1.49
N PRO A 314 19.13 11.93 2.05
CA PRO A 314 19.62 11.44 3.33
C PRO A 314 18.63 11.69 4.48
N LEU A 315 18.01 12.88 4.50
CA LEU A 315 16.97 13.23 5.48
C LEU A 315 15.75 12.32 5.32
N MET A 316 15.28 12.15 4.08
CA MET A 316 14.12 11.30 3.79
C MET A 316 14.32 9.86 4.23
N ASN A 317 15.52 9.30 4.00
CA ASN A 317 15.87 7.95 4.44
C ASN A 317 15.96 7.87 5.97
N HIS A 318 16.58 8.86 6.61
CA HIS A 318 16.68 8.90 8.07
C HIS A 318 15.31 8.93 8.74
N ILE A 319 14.40 9.80 8.29
CA ILE A 319 13.04 9.88 8.84
C ILE A 319 12.27 8.58 8.61
N ALA A 320 12.41 7.96 7.44
CA ALA A 320 11.76 6.68 7.16
C ALA A 320 12.28 5.58 8.11
N GLU A 321 13.60 5.50 8.32
CA GLU A 321 14.20 4.53 9.25
C GLU A 321 13.77 4.77 10.70
N GLU A 322 13.76 6.01 11.17
CA GLU A 322 13.34 6.34 12.54
C GLU A 322 11.84 6.13 12.75
N THR A 323 11.03 6.39 11.72
CA THR A 323 9.59 6.09 11.74
C THR A 323 9.36 4.60 11.92
N LEU A 324 10.04 3.76 11.12
CA LEU A 324 9.94 2.30 11.24
C LEU A 324 10.39 1.82 12.62
N LYS A 325 11.52 2.35 13.12
CA LYS A 325 12.00 2.03 14.48
C LYS A 325 10.98 2.42 15.56
N GLY A 326 10.33 3.58 15.43
CA GLY A 326 9.31 4.04 16.37
C GLY A 326 8.10 3.10 16.44
N PHE A 327 7.73 2.48 15.33
CA PHE A 327 6.67 1.47 15.28
C PHE A 327 7.11 0.10 15.81
N GLU A 328 8.40 -0.21 15.72
CA GLU A 328 8.97 -1.50 16.15
C GLU A 328 9.50 -1.49 17.60
N SER A 329 9.79 -0.31 18.15
CA SER A 329 10.25 -0.13 19.53
C SER A 329 9.09 -0.32 20.52
N ARG A 330 9.26 -1.30 21.42
CA ARG A 330 8.28 -1.70 22.44
C ARG A 330 8.28 -0.80 23.67
#